data_AF-A0A7C3IVU2-F1
#
_entry.id   AF-A0A7C3IVU2-F1
#
_cell.length_a   1.000
_cell.length_b   1.000
_cell.length_c   1.000
_cell.angle_alpha   90.00
_cell.angle_beta   90.00
_cell.angle_gamma   90.00
#
_symmetry.space_group_name_H-M   'P 1'
#
loop_
_entity.id
_entity.type
_entity.pdbx_description
1 polymer ?
#
loop_
_entity_poly.entity_id
_entity_poly.type
_entity_poly.pdbx_seq_one_letter_code
_entity_poly.pdbx_strand_id
1 'polypeptide(L)' 'MAELEEIYSGWKNYIFPNKETEELAKKRISICFSCTNYKQKINRCNICGCFMPAKVRSINSSCPLKKW' A
#
# COMPACT_ATOMS: atom_id res chain seq x y z
N MET A 1 0.84 14.44 1.26
CA MET A 1 2.17 13.94 0.84
C MET A 1 2.52 12.81 1.78
N ALA A 2 3.10 11.70 1.30
CA ALA A 2 3.43 10.59 2.20
C ALA A 2 4.60 11.02 3.09
N GLU A 3 4.47 10.86 4.41
CA GLU A 3 5.52 11.20 5.35
C GLU A 3 6.67 10.19 5.26
N LEU A 4 7.90 10.64 5.56
CA LEU A 4 9.11 9.80 5.50
C LEU A 4 8.96 8.52 6.34
N GLU A 5 8.25 8.60 7.47
CA GLU A 5 7.95 7.46 8.35
C GLU A 5 7.02 6.43 7.71
N GLU A 6 6.06 6.86 6.90
CA GLU A 6 5.16 5.97 6.16
C GLU A 6 5.92 5.17 5.10
N ILE A 7 6.84 5.84 4.40
CA ILE A 7 7.67 5.21 3.38
C ILE A 7 8.57 4.19 4.05
N TYR A 8 9.31 4.59 5.09
CA TYR A 8 10.21 3.69 5.81
C TYR A 8 9.49 2.45 6.36
N SER A 9 8.35 2.63 7.03
CA SER A 9 7.57 1.50 7.57
C SER A 9 7.02 0.58 6.50
N GLY A 10 6.53 1.12 5.38
CA GLY A 10 6.04 0.33 4.25
C GLY A 10 7.10 -0.57 3.62
N TRP A 11 8.30 -0.03 3.39
CA TRP A 11 9.43 -0.80 2.86
C TRP A 11 10.01 -1.79 3.89
N LYS A 12 10.10 -1.39 5.16
CA LYS A 12 10.50 -2.28 6.26
C LYS A 12 9.59 -3.51 6.34
N ASN A 13 8.28 -3.31 6.31
CA ASN A 13 7.30 -4.40 6.37
C ASN A 13 7.26 -5.22 5.08
N TYR A 14 7.72 -4.66 3.95
CA TYR A 14 7.86 -5.40 2.70
C TYR A 14 9.07 -6.36 2.74
N ILE A 15 10.19 -5.91 3.32
CA ILE A 15 11.40 -6.73 3.48
C ILE A 15 11.25 -7.73 4.64
N PHE A 16 10.63 -7.31 5.74
CA PHE A 16 10.37 -8.09 6.93
C PHE A 16 8.86 -8.21 7.17
N PRO A 17 8.18 -9.14 6.46
CA PRO A 17 6.75 -9.30 6.60
C PRO A 17 6.38 -9.85 7.98
N ASN A 18 5.46 -9.17 8.66
CA ASN A 18 4.80 -9.67 9.86
C ASN A 18 3.36 -10.11 9.51
N LYS A 19 2.83 -11.12 10.21
CA LYS A 19 1.51 -11.70 9.98
C LYS A 19 0.40 -10.63 9.95
N GLU A 20 0.40 -9.73 10.93
CA GLU A 20 -0.59 -8.63 10.99
C GLU A 20 -0.49 -7.68 9.78
N THR A 21 0.73 -7.29 9.40
CA THR A 21 0.95 -6.40 8.25
C THR A 21 0.58 -7.07 6.93
N GLU A 22 0.71 -8.39 6.83
CA GLU A 22 0.34 -9.13 5.64
C GLU A 22 -1.17 -9.29 5.52
N GLU A 23 -1.88 -9.56 6.61
CA GLU A 23 -3.35 -9.58 6.61
C GLU A 23 -3.92 -8.20 6.26
N LEU A 24 -3.34 -7.13 6.82
CA LEU A 24 -3.70 -5.75 6.48
C LEU A 24 -3.44 -5.46 5.00
N ALA A 25 -2.28 -5.88 4.49
CA ALA A 25 -1.91 -5.73 3.08
C ALA A 25 -2.88 -6.45 2.16
N LYS A 26 -3.27 -7.69 2.48
CA LYS A 26 -4.26 -8.47 1.72
C LYS A 26 -5.62 -7.78 1.67
N LYS A 27 -6.10 -7.25 2.79
CA LYS A 27 -7.36 -6.49 2.85
C LYS A 27 -7.30 -5.23 1.98
N ARG A 28 -6.25 -4.43 2.13
CA ARG A 28 -6.08 -3.16 1.39
C ARG A 28 -5.81 -3.37 -0.10
N ILE A 29 -5.02 -4.38 -0.48
CA ILE A 29 -4.75 -4.67 -1.90
C ILE A 29 -5.99 -5.23 -2.60
N SER A 30 -6.87 -5.96 -1.88
CA SER A 30 -8.18 -6.39 -2.40
C SER A 30 -9.02 -5.20 -2.88
N ILE A 31 -9.04 -4.11 -2.12
CA ILE A 31 -9.70 -2.84 -2.49
C ILE A 31 -8.98 -2.18 -3.69
N CYS A 32 -7.68 -2.37 -3.82
CA CYS A 32 -6.92 -1.84 -4.96
C CYS A 32 -7.19 -2.63 -6.24
N PHE A 33 -7.47 -3.93 -6.17
CA PHE A 33 -7.83 -4.73 -7.35
C PHE A 33 -9.12 -4.27 -8.02
N SER A 34 -10.09 -3.77 -7.25
CA SER A 34 -11.32 -3.15 -7.79
C SER A 34 -11.15 -1.69 -8.21
N CYS A 35 -9.95 -1.10 -8.05
CA CYS A 35 -9.70 0.30 -8.37
C CYS A 35 -9.15 0.46 -9.79
N THR A 36 -9.85 1.25 -10.63
CA THR A 36 -9.44 1.58 -12.01
C THR A 36 -8.04 2.21 -12.12
N ASN A 37 -7.60 2.87 -11.05
CA ASN A 37 -6.29 3.53 -10.98
C ASN A 37 -5.14 2.60 -10.59
N TYR A 38 -5.42 1.35 -10.19
CA TYR A 38 -4.39 0.39 -9.84
C TYR A 38 -3.86 -0.33 -11.09
N LYS A 39 -2.56 -0.22 -11.34
CA LYS A 39 -1.89 -0.88 -12.45
C LYS A 39 -1.26 -2.18 -11.95
N GLN A 40 -2.02 -3.28 -12.05
CA GLN A 40 -1.60 -4.62 -11.60
C GLN A 40 -0.27 -5.07 -12.22
N LYS A 41 -0.04 -4.80 -13.51
CA LYS A 41 1.21 -5.18 -14.20
C LYS A 41 2.49 -4.64 -13.54
N ILE A 42 2.41 -3.46 -12.93
CA ILE A 42 3.55 -2.78 -12.30
C ILE A 42 3.40 -2.64 -10.77
N ASN A 43 2.31 -3.17 -10.21
CA ASN A 43 1.94 -3.06 -8.80
C ASN A 43 2.02 -1.62 -8.24
N ARG A 44 1.63 -0.63 -9.04
CA ARG A 44 1.62 0.80 -8.67
C ARG A 44 0.23 1.40 -8.85
N CYS A 45 -0.05 2.45 -8.07
CA CYS A 45 -1.27 3.24 -8.22
C CYS A 45 -0.96 4.51 -9.02
N ASN A 46 -1.83 4.85 -9.98
CA ASN A 46 -1.66 6.01 -10.84
C ASN A 46 -1.90 7.36 -10.12
N ILE A 47 -2.57 7.35 -8.97
CA ILE A 47 -2.91 8.57 -8.22
C ILE A 47 -1.80 8.94 -7.24
N CYS A 48 -1.34 8.00 -6.42
CA CYS A 48 -0.26 8.27 -5.46
C CYS A 48 1.14 7.98 -6.00
N GLY A 49 1.26 7.23 -7.11
CA GLY A 49 2.55 6.82 -7.67
C GLY A 49 3.31 5.77 -6.85
N CYS A 50 2.83 5.43 -5.65
CA CYS A 50 3.52 4.50 -4.75
C CYS A 50 3.50 3.06 -5.27
N PHE A 51 4.53 2.31 -4.89
CA PHE A 51 4.53 0.85 -4.99
C PHE A 51 3.53 0.28 -3.98
N MET A 52 2.43 -0.27 -4.48
CA MET A 52 1.31 -0.67 -3.65
C MET A 52 1.67 -1.78 -2.66
N PRO A 53 2.47 -2.81 -3.00
CA PRO A 53 2.87 -3.83 -2.03
C PRO A 53 3.56 -3.27 -0.78
N ALA A 54 4.35 -2.21 -0.91
CA ALA A 54 4.94 -1.52 0.26
C ALA A 54 3.89 -0.61 0.93
N LYS A 55 3.13 0.18 0.16
CA LYS A 55 2.15 1.13 0.72
C LYS A 55 1.06 0.45 1.54
N VAL A 56 0.50 -0.68 1.07
CA VAL A 56 -0.57 -1.38 1.79
C VAL A 56 -0.11 -1.97 3.13
N ARG A 57 1.19 -2.26 3.26
CA ARG A 57 1.84 -2.74 4.49
C ARG A 57 2.21 -1.61 5.45
N SER A 58 2.12 -0.35 5.04
CA SER A 58 2.38 0.81 5.89
C SER A 58 1.15 1.13 6.74
N ILE A 59 1.26 1.00 8.06
CA ILE A 59 0.12 1.15 8.99
C ILE A 59 -0.45 2.56 8.94
N ASN A 60 0.43 3.56 9.00
CA ASN A 60 0.09 4.97 9.02
C ASN A 60 -0.31 5.51 7.64
N SER A 61 -0.29 4.67 6.60
CA SER A 61 -0.66 5.10 5.27
C SER A 61 -2.14 5.04 5.01
N SER A 62 -2.60 5.96 4.17
CA SER A 62 -3.98 6.06 3.73
C SER A 62 -4.04 6.23 2.22
N CYS A 63 -5.17 5.82 1.64
CA CYS A 63 -5.45 6.08 0.24
C CYS A 63 -5.77 7.57 0.03
N PRO A 64 -5.20 8.25 -0.99
CA PRO A 64 -5.58 9.63 -1.30
C PRO A 64 -7.07 9.76 -1.71
N LEU A 65 -7.69 8.66 -2.15
CA LEU A 65 -9.12 8.58 -2.44
C LEU A 65 -9.97 8.12 -1.25
N LYS A 66 -9.38 7.92 -0.06
CA LYS A 66 -10.03 7.41 1.16
C LYS A 66 -10.83 6.11 0.96
N LYS A 67 -10.40 5.27 0.02
CA LYS A 67 -10.98 3.92 -0.18
C LYS A 67 -10.56 2.94 0.92
N TRP A 68 -9.49 3.26 1.63
CA TRP A 68 -8.93 2.57 2.80
C TRP A 68 -8.02 3.53 3.57
#